data_AF-A0A2M7BHZ3-F1
#
_entry.id   AF-A0A2M7BHZ3-F1
#
_cell.length_a   1.000
_cell.length_b   1.000
_cell.length_c   1.000
_cell.angle_alpha   90.00
_cell.angle_beta   90.00
_cell.angle_gamma   90.00
#
_symmetry.space_group_name_H-M   'P 1'
#
loop_
_entity.id
_entity.type
_entity.pdbx_description
1 polymer ?
#
loop_
_entity_poly.entity_id
_entity_poly.type
_entity_poly.pdbx_seq_one_letter_code
_entity_poly.pdbx_strand_id
1 'polypeptide(L)'
;MKMKRTSIICIAVLLLTAAGSLIIYRNYLQVEDGIKADFNSHQLALARLIGRGAEMAVDGIRQGMAIASRMPSIIKGNERCPADMKVSYGDLKEENINPLFRLNDRGISTHCLPEDRLKGVTGKDFSFREYFKE
;
A
#
# COMPACT_ATOMS: atom_id res chain seq x y z
N MET A 1 -77.02 13.64 -20.86
CA MET A 1 -75.90 12.94 -21.53
C MET A 1 -74.53 13.60 -21.32
N LYS A 2 -74.42 14.95 -21.26
CA LYS A 2 -73.14 15.67 -21.01
C LYS A 2 -72.44 15.31 -19.68
N MET A 3 -73.19 15.20 -18.58
CA MET A 3 -72.65 14.91 -17.23
C MET A 3 -71.89 13.57 -17.12
N LYS A 4 -72.36 12.52 -17.82
CA LYS A 4 -71.70 11.20 -17.82
C LYS A 4 -70.33 11.26 -18.51
N ARG A 5 -70.21 12.07 -19.56
CA ARG A 5 -68.99 12.21 -20.35
C ARG A 5 -67.90 12.96 -19.57
N THR A 6 -68.27 14.01 -18.84
CA THR A 6 -67.36 14.73 -17.93
C THR A 6 -66.86 13.86 -16.79
N SER A 7 -67.73 13.04 -16.16
CA SER A 7 -67.30 12.11 -15.11
C SER A 7 -66.31 11.06 -15.62
N ILE A 8 -66.54 10.51 -16.81
CA ILE A 8 -65.61 9.55 -17.44
C ILE A 8 -64.25 10.20 -17.71
N ILE A 9 -64.24 11.44 -18.20
CA ILE A 9 -63.00 12.19 -18.44
C ILE A 9 -62.25 12.45 -17.13
N CYS A 10 -62.95 12.87 -16.06
CA CYS A 10 -62.33 13.07 -14.75
C CYS A 10 -61.74 11.78 -14.17
N ILE A 11 -62.46 10.65 -14.30
CA ILE A 11 -61.95 9.34 -13.85
C ILE A 11 -60.73 8.92 -14.67
N ALA A 12 -60.75 9.12 -15.99
CA ALA A 12 -59.61 8.80 -16.86
C ALA A 12 -58.36 9.64 -16.51
N VAL A 13 -58.52 10.93 -16.24
CA VAL A 13 -57.43 11.81 -15.82
C VAL A 13 -56.89 11.38 -14.46
N LEU A 14 -57.75 11.09 -13.48
CA LEU A 14 -57.34 10.61 -12.16
C LEU A 14 -56.52 9.31 -12.26
N LEU A 15 -56.99 8.34 -13.05
CA LEU A 15 -56.26 7.09 -13.27
C LEU A 15 -54.90 7.30 -13.94
N LEU A 16 -54.81 8.18 -14.94
CA LEU A 16 -53.55 8.51 -15.60
C LEU A 16 -52.57 9.20 -14.62
N THR A 17 -53.05 10.11 -13.79
CA THR A 17 -52.20 10.77 -12.78
C THR A 17 -51.71 9.79 -11.72
N ALA A 18 -52.56 8.88 -11.24
CA ALA A 18 -52.19 7.87 -10.27
C ALA A 18 -51.17 6.88 -10.86
N ALA A 19 -51.40 6.39 -12.08
CA ALA A 19 -50.46 5.52 -12.78
C ALA A 19 -49.11 6.21 -13.02
N GLY A 20 -49.12 7.48 -13.44
CA GLY A 20 -47.91 8.29 -13.62
C GLY A 20 -47.13 8.45 -12.31
N SER A 21 -47.80 8.80 -11.21
CA SER A 21 -47.16 8.94 -9.89
C SER A 21 -46.54 7.63 -9.40
N LEU A 22 -47.19 6.49 -9.65
CA LEU A 22 -46.68 5.18 -9.24
C LEU A 22 -45.41 4.80 -10.03
N ILE A 23 -45.39 5.08 -11.33
CA ILE A 23 -44.22 4.83 -12.19
C ILE A 23 -43.05 5.73 -11.75
N ILE A 24 -43.31 7.02 -11.50
CA ILE A 24 -42.29 7.96 -11.02
C ILE A 24 -41.74 7.51 -9.65
N TYR A 25 -42.61 7.13 -8.73
CA TYR A 25 -42.20 6.66 -7.40
C TYR A 25 -41.38 5.37 -7.47
N ARG A 26 -41.77 4.42 -8.32
CA ARG A 26 -41.00 3.18 -8.53
C ARG A 26 -39.62 3.48 -9.13
N ASN A 27 -39.53 4.36 -10.11
CA ASN A 27 -38.25 4.78 -10.69
C ASN A 27 -37.38 5.49 -9.63
N TYR A 28 -37.98 6.34 -8.79
CA TYR A 28 -37.30 7.00 -7.69
C TYR A 28 -36.69 5.99 -6.72
N LEU A 29 -37.46 5.00 -6.26
CA LEU A 29 -36.97 3.94 -5.36
C LEU A 29 -35.82 3.14 -5.99
N GLN A 30 -35.93 2.79 -7.28
CA GLN A 30 -34.86 2.06 -7.98
C GLN A 30 -33.57 2.89 -8.10
N VAL A 31 -33.69 4.19 -8.38
CA VAL A 31 -32.54 5.10 -8.41
C VAL A 31 -31.93 5.25 -7.02
N GLU A 32 -32.76 5.38 -5.98
CA GLU A 32 -32.29 5.48 -4.59
C GLU A 32 -31.52 4.23 -4.15
N ASP A 33 -32.03 3.04 -4.47
CA ASP A 33 -31.34 1.78 -4.19
C ASP A 33 -30.03 1.67 -4.97
N GLY A 34 -30.01 2.12 -6.23
CA GLY A 34 -28.80 2.18 -7.05
C GLY A 34 -27.74 3.11 -6.45
N ILE A 35 -28.14 4.30 -5.99
CA ILE A 35 -27.25 5.27 -5.33
C ILE A 35 -26.70 4.69 -4.03
N LYS A 36 -27.54 4.05 -3.20
CA LYS A 36 -27.10 3.41 -1.94
C LYS A 36 -26.11 2.28 -2.20
N ALA A 37 -26.38 1.43 -3.18
CA ALA A 37 -25.48 0.34 -3.55
C ALA A 37 -24.13 0.87 -4.02
N ASP A 38 -24.14 1.89 -4.88
CA ASP A 38 -22.91 2.50 -5.39
C ASP A 38 -22.10 3.18 -4.27
N PHE A 39 -22.77 3.96 -3.40
CA PHE A 39 -22.14 4.59 -2.25
C PHE A 39 -21.50 3.57 -1.30
N ASN A 40 -22.21 2.50 -0.95
CA ASN A 40 -21.69 1.43 -0.09
C ASN A 40 -20.48 0.72 -0.73
N SER A 41 -20.52 0.50 -2.05
CA SER A 41 -19.41 -0.12 -2.77
C SER A 41 -18.15 0.76 -2.74
N HIS A 42 -18.31 2.07 -2.93
CA HIS A 42 -17.22 3.04 -2.84
C HIS A 42 -16.65 3.14 -1.43
N GLN A 43 -17.51 3.18 -0.40
CA GLN A 43 -17.06 3.15 0.99
C GLN A 43 -16.25 1.91 1.32
N LEU A 44 -16.69 0.73 0.86
CA LEU A 44 -15.95 -0.51 1.06
C LEU A 44 -14.60 -0.52 0.32
N ALA A 45 -14.57 0.01 -0.91
CA ALA A 45 -13.34 0.15 -1.67
C ALA A 45 -12.33 1.06 -0.95
N LEU A 46 -12.78 2.22 -0.44
CA LEU A 46 -11.96 3.14 0.34
C LEU A 46 -11.45 2.51 1.65
N ALA A 47 -12.32 1.81 2.39
CA ALA A 47 -11.93 1.12 3.61
C ALA A 47 -10.85 0.06 3.35
N ARG A 48 -10.97 -0.70 2.26
CA ARG A 48 -9.96 -1.68 1.83
C ARG A 48 -8.64 -1.02 1.44
N LEU A 49 -8.71 0.12 0.74
CA LEU A 49 -7.51 0.88 0.36
C LEU A 49 -6.76 1.38 1.59
N ILE A 50 -7.48 1.95 2.56
CA ILE A 50 -6.91 2.42 3.83
C ILE A 50 -6.30 1.25 4.61
N GLY A 51 -7.02 0.13 4.70
CA GLY A 51 -6.55 -1.08 5.37
C GLY A 51 -5.22 -1.58 4.78
N ARG A 52 -5.15 -1.70 3.44
CA ARG A 52 -3.90 -2.08 2.75
C ARG A 52 -2.78 -1.08 2.98
N GLY A 53 -3.07 0.22 2.97
CA GLY A 53 -2.09 1.25 3.27
C GLY A 53 -1.51 1.14 4.68
N ALA A 54 -2.36 0.84 5.67
CA ALA A 54 -1.92 0.60 7.04
C ALA A 54 -1.08 -0.68 7.17
N GLU A 55 -1.47 -1.78 6.51
CA GLU A 55 -0.69 -3.01 6.46
C GLU A 55 0.71 -2.78 5.88
N MET A 56 0.80 -2.09 4.74
CA MET A 56 2.09 -1.74 4.13
C MET A 56 2.96 -0.89 5.05
N ALA A 57 2.37 0.08 5.75
CA ALA A 57 3.12 0.92 6.70
C ALA A 57 3.66 0.10 7.89
N VAL A 58 2.85 -0.81 8.43
CA VAL A 58 3.26 -1.70 9.53
C VAL A 58 4.36 -2.66 9.07
N ASP A 59 4.26 -3.21 7.87
CA ASP A 59 5.30 -4.08 7.30
C ASP A 59 6.62 -3.34 7.12
N GLY A 60 6.58 -2.08 6.64
CA GLY A 60 7.76 -1.23 6.54
C GLY A 60 8.43 -0.96 7.90
N ILE A 61 7.63 -0.68 8.94
CA ILE A 61 8.13 -0.52 10.31
C ILE A 61 8.79 -1.83 10.79
N ARG A 62 8.14 -2.97 10.55
CA ARG A 62 8.64 -4.29 10.95
C ARG A 62 9.99 -4.59 10.29
N GLN A 63 10.12 -4.31 9.00
CA GLN A 63 11.37 -4.49 8.25
C GLN A 63 12.48 -3.56 8.78
N GLY A 64 12.17 -2.29 9.02
CA GLY A 64 13.10 -1.33 9.63
C GLY A 64 13.60 -1.78 11.00
N MET A 65 12.71 -2.27 11.86
CA MET A 65 13.06 -2.83 13.17
C MET A 65 13.94 -4.08 13.04
N ALA A 66 13.65 -4.97 12.09
CA ALA A 66 14.45 -6.16 11.84
C ALA A 66 15.89 -5.80 11.45
N ILE A 67 16.07 -4.84 10.53
CA ILE A 67 17.39 -4.33 10.13
C ILE A 67 18.09 -3.66 11.33
N ALA A 68 17.39 -2.80 12.07
CA ALA A 68 17.95 -2.10 13.23
C ALA A 68 18.43 -3.07 14.33
N SER A 69 17.70 -4.17 14.56
CA SER A 69 18.07 -5.19 15.55
C SER A 69 19.41 -5.89 15.25
N ARG A 70 19.81 -5.91 13.98
CA ARG A 70 21.05 -6.53 13.48
C ARG A 70 22.21 -5.54 13.36
N MET A 71 21.93 -4.24 13.37
CA MET A 71 22.96 -3.21 13.23
C MET A 71 24.09 -3.31 14.28
N PRO A 72 23.83 -3.62 15.57
CA PRO A 72 24.88 -3.72 16.57
C PRO A 72 25.94 -4.79 16.28
N SER A 73 25.55 -5.96 15.74
CA SER A 73 26.50 -7.02 15.38
C SER A 73 27.32 -6.64 14.13
N ILE A 74 26.67 -6.00 13.16
CA ILE A 74 27.29 -5.51 11.92
C ILE A 74 28.34 -4.41 12.23
N ILE A 75 27.97 -3.42 13.04
CA ILE A 75 28.88 -2.34 13.47
C ILE A 75 30.09 -2.95 14.20
N LYS A 76 29.84 -3.78 15.22
CA LYS A 76 30.90 -4.42 16.02
C LYS A 76 31.76 -5.39 15.20
N GLY A 77 31.25 -5.92 14.09
CA GLY A 77 31.94 -6.93 13.30
C GLY A 77 32.16 -8.23 14.07
N ASN A 78 31.21 -8.61 14.92
CA ASN A 78 31.31 -9.84 15.73
C ASN A 78 31.03 -11.10 14.89
N GLU A 79 31.09 -12.28 15.50
CA GLU A 79 30.88 -13.57 14.83
C GLU A 79 29.55 -13.69 14.07
N ARG A 80 28.52 -12.92 14.46
CA ARG A 80 27.21 -12.89 13.80
C ARG A 80 27.14 -11.93 12.60
N CYS A 81 28.10 -11.02 12.46
CA CYS A 81 28.13 -10.00 11.40
C CYS A 81 27.91 -10.59 9.99
N PRO A 82 28.58 -11.67 9.55
CA PRO A 82 28.38 -12.21 8.21
C PRO A 82 26.93 -12.68 7.98
N ALA A 83 26.36 -13.37 8.98
CA ALA A 83 24.99 -13.86 8.91
C ALA A 83 23.98 -12.71 8.92
N ASP A 84 24.16 -11.75 9.83
CA ASP A 84 23.27 -10.61 9.99
C ASP A 84 23.30 -9.66 8.78
N MET A 85 24.48 -9.46 8.18
CA MET A 85 24.61 -8.75 6.91
C MET A 85 23.90 -9.49 5.77
N LYS A 86 24.01 -10.83 5.71
CA LYS A 86 23.37 -11.63 4.65
C LYS A 86 21.85 -11.56 4.72
N VAL A 87 21.28 -11.65 5.93
CA VAL A 87 19.85 -11.49 6.14
C VAL A 87 19.41 -10.07 5.77
N SER A 88 20.12 -9.04 6.26
CA SER A 88 19.79 -7.65 5.95
C SER A 88 19.91 -7.34 4.44
N TYR A 89 20.90 -7.92 3.75
CA TYR A 89 21.01 -7.81 2.29
C TYR A 89 19.82 -8.45 1.58
N GLY A 90 19.33 -9.60 2.05
CA GLY A 90 18.12 -10.23 1.53
C GLY A 90 16.90 -9.33 1.67
N ASP A 91 16.70 -8.80 2.88
CA ASP A 91 15.60 -7.88 3.20
C ASP A 91 15.66 -6.58 2.36
N LEU A 92 16.86 -6.14 1.98
CA LEU A 92 17.10 -4.92 1.18
C LEU A 92 17.13 -5.17 -0.34
N LYS A 93 17.39 -6.41 -0.78
CA LYS A 93 17.53 -6.76 -2.21
C LYS A 93 16.21 -6.60 -2.97
N GLU A 94 15.08 -6.78 -2.31
CA GLU A 94 13.75 -6.56 -2.90
C GLU A 94 13.55 -5.09 -3.35
N GLU A 95 14.33 -4.15 -2.79
CA GLU A 95 14.29 -2.73 -3.14
C GLU A 95 15.36 -2.31 -4.17
N ASN A 96 15.98 -3.27 -4.88
CA ASN A 96 16.98 -3.01 -5.92
C ASN A 96 18.26 -2.32 -5.39
N ILE A 97 18.61 -2.58 -4.12
CA ILE A 97 19.68 -1.88 -3.41
C ILE A 97 21.08 -2.32 -3.86
N ASN A 98 21.97 -1.33 -3.86
CA ASN A 98 23.41 -1.43 -4.11
C ASN A 98 24.10 -2.46 -3.20
N PRO A 99 25.30 -2.94 -3.59
CA PRO A 99 26.09 -3.82 -2.75
C PRO A 99 26.36 -3.24 -1.34
N LEU A 100 26.28 -4.09 -0.32
CA LEU A 100 26.55 -3.72 1.08
C LEU A 100 28.02 -3.96 1.41
N PHE A 101 28.63 -2.99 2.10
CA PHE A 101 30.01 -3.07 2.58
C PHE A 101 30.04 -2.77 4.06
N ARG A 102 30.77 -3.59 4.83
CA ARG A 102 31.11 -3.27 6.22
C ARG A 102 32.57 -2.87 6.29
N LEU A 103 32.78 -1.62 6.65
CA LEU A 103 34.08 -1.01 6.84
C LEU A 103 34.41 -1.02 8.34
N ASN A 104 35.67 -1.24 8.69
CA ASN A 104 36.12 -1.04 10.07
C ASN A 104 36.46 0.44 10.32
N ASP A 105 36.87 0.76 11.56
CA ASP A 105 37.22 2.12 11.98
C ASP A 105 38.38 2.76 11.20
N ARG A 106 39.11 1.96 10.39
CA ARG A 106 40.19 2.42 9.50
C ARG A 106 39.74 2.58 8.05
N GLY A 107 38.45 2.39 7.77
CA GLY A 107 37.91 2.38 6.41
C GLY A 107 38.26 1.15 5.59
N ILE A 108 38.80 0.09 6.19
CA ILE A 108 39.09 -1.15 5.49
C ILE A 108 37.83 -2.02 5.42
N SER A 109 37.48 -2.46 4.21
CA SER A 109 36.38 -3.39 4.00
C SER A 109 36.68 -4.75 4.61
N THR A 110 35.77 -5.22 5.46
CA THR A 110 35.90 -6.52 6.14
C THR A 110 34.89 -7.54 5.64
N HIS A 111 33.72 -7.09 5.18
CA HIS A 111 32.68 -7.93 4.62
C HIS A 111 31.98 -7.19 3.48
N CYS A 112 31.53 -7.93 2.47
CA CYS A 112 30.78 -7.38 1.35
C CYS A 112 29.70 -8.34 0.87
N LEU A 113 28.58 -7.80 0.38
CA LEU A 113 27.51 -8.57 -0.22
C LEU A 113 26.99 -7.90 -1.51
N PRO A 114 26.76 -8.67 -2.59
CA PRO A 114 26.95 -10.12 -2.68
C PRO A 114 28.43 -10.46 -3.02
N GLU A 115 28.97 -11.51 -2.37
CA GLU A 115 30.40 -11.85 -2.45
C GLU A 115 30.87 -12.26 -3.86
N ASP A 116 29.99 -12.89 -4.63
CA ASP A 116 30.25 -13.39 -5.97
C ASP A 116 30.60 -12.27 -6.97
N ARG A 117 29.99 -11.09 -6.81
CA ARG A 117 30.20 -9.92 -7.67
C ARG A 117 31.34 -9.02 -7.20
N LEU A 118 31.79 -9.17 -5.96
CA LEU A 118 32.70 -8.24 -5.28
C LEU A 118 34.02 -8.91 -4.87
N LYS A 119 34.50 -9.84 -5.70
CA LYS A 119 35.77 -10.54 -5.45
C LYS A 119 36.92 -9.56 -5.31
N GLY A 120 37.69 -9.71 -4.23
CA GLY A 120 38.84 -8.87 -3.93
C GLY A 120 38.50 -7.49 -3.35
N VAL A 121 37.26 -7.24 -2.92
CA VAL A 121 36.91 -6.01 -2.18
C VAL A 121 37.29 -6.11 -0.71
N THR A 122 37.14 -7.28 -0.10
CA THR A 122 37.57 -7.50 1.29
C THR A 122 39.07 -7.20 1.43
N GLY A 123 39.42 -6.40 2.43
CA GLY A 123 40.78 -5.92 2.69
C GLY A 123 41.14 -4.61 1.95
N LYS A 124 40.29 -4.12 1.03
CA LYS A 124 40.52 -2.81 0.39
C LYS A 124 40.23 -1.66 1.34
N ASP A 125 41.06 -0.64 1.24
CA ASP A 125 40.93 0.62 1.94
C ASP A 125 39.94 1.54 1.22
N PHE A 126 38.99 2.09 1.97
CA PHE A 126 37.99 3.06 1.54
C PHE A 126 38.03 4.36 2.38
N SER A 127 39.05 4.55 3.22
CA SER A 127 39.24 5.77 4.02
C SER A 127 39.33 7.06 3.17
N PHE A 128 39.65 6.94 1.89
CA PHE A 128 39.66 8.07 0.94
C PHE A 128 38.26 8.59 0.56
N ARG A 129 37.19 7.88 0.92
CA ARG A 129 35.79 8.24 0.60
C ARG A 129 35.31 9.38 1.50
N GLU A 130 34.37 10.19 1.00
CA GLU A 130 33.90 11.40 1.69
C GLU A 130 33.30 11.13 3.06
N TYR A 131 32.58 10.02 3.25
CA TYR A 131 31.99 9.63 4.54
C TYR A 131 33.01 9.23 5.62
N PHE A 132 34.32 9.22 5.31
CA PHE A 132 35.42 9.06 6.27
C PHE A 132 36.21 10.35 6.51
N LYS A 133 35.91 11.43 5.77
CA LYS A 133 36.61 12.72 5.86
C LYS A 133 35.99 13.68 6.87
N GLU A 134 34.89 13.29 7.51
CA GLU A 134 34.27 13.95 8.66
C GLU A 134 34.77 13.33 9.97
#